data_AF-A0A438C2D5-F1
#
_entry.id   AF-A0A438C2D5-F1
#
_cell.length_a   1.000
_cell.length_b   1.000
_cell.length_c   1.000
_cell.angle_alpha   90.00
_cell.angle_beta   90.00
_cell.angle_gamma   90.00
#
_symmetry.space_group_name_H-M   'P 1'
#
loop_
_entity.id
_entity.type
_entity.pdbx_description
1 polymer ?
#
loop_
_entity_poly.entity_id
_entity_poly.type
_entity_poly.pdbx_seq_one_letter_code
_entity_poly.pdbx_strand_id
1 'polypeptide(L)'
;MESTSQKMPSLVDLQGTPLSDCVTWEAVLVNRAADANLLKLEQEALVMAVKSRSESPVFVGSDLVQRLAALVAANMGGPVGDPVNMSRAWQSLSYSLKATLGSMVLPLGSLTIGLARHRALLFKGALPKYIGSIQRRPHPRQQRRNKNLEMPKMTNKSTTQHIHKEEIVHVHELLRPFKKSPKEEILQARI
;
A
#
# COMPACT_ATOMS: atom_id res chain seq x y z
N MET A 1 4.36 -34.38 14.81
CA MET A 1 3.09 -33.84 14.30
C MET A 1 3.46 -32.97 13.12
N GLU A 2 3.12 -33.43 11.91
CA GLU A 2 3.55 -32.88 10.64
C GLU A 2 3.07 -31.42 10.49
N SER A 3 4.01 -30.48 10.36
CA SER A 3 3.72 -29.08 10.06
C SER A 3 3.14 -28.99 8.65
N THR A 4 1.82 -28.99 8.56
CA THR A 4 1.06 -28.91 7.32
C THR A 4 1.45 -27.66 6.52
N SER A 5 1.97 -27.89 5.31
CA SER A 5 2.07 -27.03 4.13
C SER A 5 2.09 -25.50 4.36
N GLN A 6 3.18 -24.85 3.92
CA GLN A 6 3.34 -23.38 3.81
C GLN A 6 2.40 -22.71 2.78
N LYS A 7 1.25 -23.31 2.47
CA LYS A 7 0.29 -22.82 1.49
C LYS A 7 -0.74 -21.93 2.18
N MET A 8 -0.97 -20.74 1.62
CA MET A 8 -2.02 -19.85 2.09
C MET A 8 -3.39 -20.56 2.01
N PRO A 9 -4.18 -20.62 3.09
CA PRO A 9 -5.50 -21.22 3.07
C PRO A 9 -6.45 -20.44 2.15
N SER A 10 -7.45 -21.13 1.59
CA SER A 10 -8.50 -20.45 0.84
C SER A 10 -9.42 -19.67 1.78
N LEU A 11 -10.19 -18.72 1.25
CA LEU A 11 -11.18 -17.99 2.04
C LEU A 11 -12.24 -18.93 2.63
N VAL A 12 -12.63 -19.97 1.89
CA VAL A 12 -13.61 -20.97 2.34
C VAL A 12 -13.06 -21.76 3.53
N ASP A 13 -11.79 -22.13 3.51
CA ASP A 13 -11.13 -22.83 4.62
C ASP A 13 -11.09 -21.96 5.89
N LEU A 14 -10.77 -20.67 5.72
CA LEU A 14 -10.77 -19.70 6.82
C LEU A 14 -12.18 -19.51 7.40
N GLN A 15 -13.20 -19.45 6.55
CA GLN A 15 -14.59 -19.27 6.99
C GLN A 15 -15.17 -20.52 7.66
N GLY A 16 -14.76 -21.71 7.21
CA GLY A 16 -15.18 -23.01 7.76
C GLY A 16 -14.46 -23.41 9.04
N THR A 17 -13.51 -22.60 9.53
CA THR A 17 -12.82 -22.87 10.79
C THR A 17 -13.79 -22.70 11.97
N PRO A 18 -13.97 -23.73 12.82
CA PRO A 18 -14.89 -23.65 13.94
C PRO A 18 -14.46 -22.57 14.94
N LEU A 19 -15.44 -21.84 15.48
CA LEU A 19 -15.24 -20.92 16.59
C LEU A 19 -14.86 -21.73 17.82
N SER A 20 -13.57 -21.80 18.12
CA SER A 20 -13.05 -22.50 19.30
C SER A 20 -11.96 -21.67 19.97
N ASP A 21 -11.87 -21.80 21.29
CA ASP A 21 -10.93 -21.03 22.11
C ASP A 21 -9.46 -21.39 21.84
N CYS A 22 -9.19 -22.50 21.14
CA CYS A 22 -7.85 -22.91 20.74
C CYS A 22 -7.34 -22.18 19.48
N VAL A 23 -8.22 -21.47 18.76
CA VAL A 23 -7.84 -20.73 17.54
C VAL A 23 -7.37 -19.32 17.91
N THR A 24 -6.10 -19.05 17.68
CA THR A 24 -5.41 -17.81 18.08
C THR A 24 -5.37 -16.74 16.98
N TRP A 25 -5.93 -17.02 15.80
CA TRP A 25 -5.91 -16.11 14.66
C TRP A 25 -7.30 -15.53 14.37
N GLU A 26 -7.36 -14.41 13.67
CA GLU A 26 -8.58 -13.84 13.10
C GLU A 26 -8.20 -13.25 11.73
N ALA A 27 -9.07 -13.39 10.74
CA ALA A 27 -8.84 -12.85 9.41
C ALA A 27 -9.76 -11.65 9.17
N VAL A 28 -9.25 -10.60 8.51
CA VAL A 28 -10.07 -9.44 8.13
C VAL A 28 -10.24 -9.43 6.62
N LEU A 29 -11.48 -9.50 6.16
CA LEU A 29 -11.85 -9.57 4.75
C LEU A 29 -12.18 -8.19 4.21
N VAL A 30 -11.58 -7.87 3.06
CA VAL A 30 -11.92 -6.67 2.28
C VAL A 30 -12.76 -7.10 1.09
N ASN A 31 -14.08 -6.91 1.17
CA ASN A 31 -15.01 -7.26 0.10
C ASN A 31 -15.96 -6.09 -0.21
N ARG A 32 -15.60 -5.26 -1.19
CA ARG A 32 -16.42 -4.09 -1.57
C ARG A 32 -17.80 -4.43 -2.14
N ALA A 33 -17.96 -5.63 -2.70
CA ALA A 33 -19.20 -6.02 -3.35
C ALA A 33 -20.27 -6.48 -2.34
N ALA A 34 -19.84 -7.11 -1.23
CA ALA A 34 -20.74 -7.66 -0.22
C ALA A 34 -20.77 -6.87 1.09
N ASP A 35 -19.82 -5.95 1.32
CA ASP A 35 -19.73 -5.17 2.54
C ASP A 35 -20.29 -3.74 2.32
N ALA A 36 -21.56 -3.55 2.66
CA ALA A 36 -22.25 -2.27 2.50
C ALA A 36 -21.64 -1.14 3.35
N ASN A 37 -21.11 -1.46 4.53
CA ASN A 37 -20.46 -0.48 5.40
C ASN A 37 -19.14 0.01 4.79
N LEU A 38 -18.37 -0.92 4.23
CA LEU A 38 -17.15 -0.56 3.49
C LEU A 38 -17.45 0.28 2.25
N LEU A 39 -18.52 -0.03 1.52
CA LEU A 39 -18.96 0.75 0.37
C LEU A 39 -19.36 2.19 0.76
N LYS A 40 -20.09 2.35 1.87
CA LYS A 40 -20.47 3.66 2.41
C LYS A 40 -19.23 4.51 2.73
N LEU A 41 -18.24 3.92 3.39
CA LEU A 41 -16.98 4.61 3.71
C LEU A 41 -16.21 5.04 2.47
N GLU A 42 -16.18 4.19 1.43
CA GLU A 42 -15.58 4.54 0.15
C GLU A 42 -16.31 5.71 -0.51
N GLN A 43 -17.64 5.74 -0.45
CA GLN A 43 -18.45 6.83 -0.99
C GLN A 43 -18.24 8.15 -0.22
N GLU A 44 -18.11 8.11 1.10
CA GLU A 44 -17.78 9.29 1.91
C GLU A 44 -16.38 9.83 1.57
N ALA A 45 -15.40 8.94 1.42
CA ALA A 45 -14.05 9.29 0.97
C ALA A 45 -14.05 9.92 -0.43
N LEU A 46 -14.86 9.40 -1.36
CA LEU A 46 -15.07 9.96 -2.70
C LEU A 46 -15.58 11.39 -2.63
N VAL A 47 -16.63 11.61 -1.84
CA VAL A 47 -17.24 12.95 -1.68
C VAL A 47 -16.21 13.94 -1.14
N MET A 48 -15.40 13.54 -0.15
CA MET A 48 -14.31 14.39 0.36
C MET A 48 -13.26 14.70 -0.72
N ALA A 49 -12.82 13.69 -1.48
CA ALA A 49 -11.83 13.90 -2.54
C ALA A 49 -12.32 14.85 -3.64
N VAL A 50 -13.59 14.73 -4.04
CA VAL A 50 -14.20 15.63 -5.03
C VAL A 50 -14.29 17.06 -4.49
N LYS A 51 -14.74 17.25 -3.24
CA LYS A 51 -14.81 18.56 -2.59
C LYS A 51 -13.44 19.23 -2.45
N SER A 52 -12.43 18.49 -1.99
CA SER A 52 -11.07 19.03 -1.86
C SER A 52 -10.48 19.49 -3.20
N ARG A 53 -10.85 18.83 -4.32
CA ARG A 53 -10.40 19.23 -5.66
C ARG A 53 -11.03 20.54 -6.13
N SER A 54 -12.28 20.81 -5.77
CA SER A 54 -12.96 22.06 -6.13
C SER A 54 -12.45 23.27 -5.35
N GLU A 55 -12.01 23.07 -4.11
CA GLU A 55 -11.58 24.17 -3.22
C GLU A 55 -10.14 24.64 -3.51
N SER A 56 -9.22 23.73 -3.88
CA SER A 56 -7.82 24.06 -4.10
C SER A 56 -7.13 23.06 -5.03
N PRO A 57 -7.00 23.35 -6.34
CA PRO A 57 -6.35 22.42 -7.28
C PRO A 57 -4.83 22.28 -7.07
N VAL A 58 -4.20 23.15 -6.27
CA VAL A 58 -2.73 23.26 -6.15
C VAL A 58 -2.17 22.51 -4.93
N PHE A 59 -2.97 22.24 -3.90
CA PHE A 59 -2.51 21.63 -2.63
C PHE A 59 -3.42 20.50 -2.13
N VAL A 60 -3.91 19.65 -3.04
CA VAL A 60 -4.89 18.60 -2.74
C VAL A 60 -4.31 17.48 -1.87
N GLY A 61 -2.99 17.29 -1.83
CA GLY A 61 -2.37 16.10 -1.27
C GLY A 61 -2.51 15.95 0.25
N SER A 62 -2.05 16.93 1.04
CA SER A 62 -1.92 16.76 2.48
C SER A 62 -3.23 16.94 3.26
N ASP A 63 -4.05 17.93 2.88
CA ASP A 63 -5.34 18.17 3.55
C ASP A 63 -6.31 17.01 3.33
N LEU A 64 -6.41 16.51 2.09
CA LEU A 64 -7.23 15.35 1.77
C LEU A 64 -6.77 14.10 2.54
N VAL A 65 -5.46 13.84 2.58
CA VAL A 65 -4.90 12.72 3.34
C VAL A 65 -5.23 12.84 4.83
N GLN A 66 -5.15 14.04 5.41
CA GLN A 66 -5.48 14.27 6.81
C GLN A 66 -6.98 14.04 7.10
N ARG A 67 -7.87 14.54 6.24
CA ARG A 67 -9.32 14.31 6.36
C ARG A 67 -9.69 12.84 6.22
N LEU A 68 -9.05 12.13 5.30
CA LEU A 68 -9.27 10.69 5.11
C LEU A 68 -8.72 9.88 6.28
N ALA A 69 -7.57 10.28 6.85
CA ALA A 69 -7.06 9.70 8.08
C ALA A 69 -8.03 9.92 9.25
N ALA A 70 -8.62 11.12 9.35
CA ALA A 70 -9.63 11.42 10.36
C ALA A 70 -10.92 10.60 10.18
N LEU A 71 -11.38 10.38 8.93
CA LEU A 71 -12.52 9.49 8.63
C LEU A 71 -12.24 8.06 9.11
N VAL A 72 -11.08 7.50 8.73
CA VAL A 72 -10.66 6.16 9.18
C VAL A 72 -10.54 6.12 10.70
N ALA A 73 -10.01 7.18 11.32
CA ALA A 73 -9.90 7.26 12.76
C ALA A 73 -11.28 7.19 13.43
N ALA A 74 -12.21 8.04 12.99
CA ALA A 74 -13.57 8.12 13.49
C ALA A 74 -14.34 6.80 13.34
N ASN A 75 -14.23 6.13 12.18
CA ASN A 75 -14.94 4.86 11.96
C ASN A 75 -14.41 3.71 12.81
N MET A 76 -13.15 3.76 13.25
CA MET A 76 -12.49 2.67 13.97
C MET A 76 -12.22 2.99 15.45
N GLY A 77 -13.08 3.77 16.09
CA GLY A 77 -13.04 4.03 17.53
C GLY A 77 -12.32 5.32 17.93
N GLY A 78 -12.15 6.24 16.99
CA GLY A 78 -11.55 7.56 17.22
C GLY A 78 -10.03 7.53 17.45
N PRO A 79 -9.47 8.65 17.96
CA PRO A 79 -8.06 8.75 18.34
C PRO A 79 -7.66 7.71 19.39
N VAL A 80 -6.43 7.18 19.28
CA VAL A 80 -5.90 6.19 20.23
C VAL A 80 -5.28 6.93 21.42
N GLY A 81 -5.97 6.96 22.56
CA GLY A 81 -5.41 7.50 23.81
C GLY A 81 -4.55 6.49 24.56
N ASP A 82 -5.09 5.30 24.82
CA ASP A 82 -4.38 4.19 25.47
C ASP A 82 -4.44 2.91 24.60
N PRO A 83 -3.29 2.38 24.16
CA PRO A 83 -3.24 1.16 23.36
C PRO A 83 -3.72 -0.09 24.11
N VAL A 84 -3.65 -0.14 25.44
CA VAL A 84 -4.14 -1.27 26.24
C VAL A 84 -5.66 -1.31 26.22
N ASN A 85 -6.31 -0.18 26.52
CA ASN A 85 -7.76 -0.06 26.42
C ASN A 85 -8.26 -0.32 24.99
N MET A 86 -7.54 0.16 23.96
CA MET A 86 -7.89 -0.15 22.57
C MET A 86 -7.82 -1.64 22.26
N SER A 87 -6.83 -2.35 22.79
CA SER A 87 -6.67 -3.80 22.59
C SER A 87 -7.80 -4.58 23.28
N ARG A 88 -8.21 -4.19 24.48
CA ARG A 88 -9.35 -4.79 25.19
C ARG A 88 -10.67 -4.53 24.45
N ALA A 89 -10.87 -3.30 23.99
CA ALA A 89 -12.06 -2.93 23.22
C ALA A 89 -12.12 -3.68 21.88
N TRP A 90 -10.98 -3.84 21.21
CA TRP A 90 -10.86 -4.69 20.02
C TRP A 90 -11.22 -6.16 20.32
N GLN A 91 -10.69 -6.76 21.38
CA GLN A 91 -10.99 -8.14 21.75
C GLN A 91 -12.48 -8.36 21.98
N SER A 92 -13.13 -7.45 22.71
CA SER A 92 -14.58 -7.50 22.95
C SER A 92 -15.37 -7.41 21.63
N LEU A 93 -15.02 -6.47 20.74
CA LEU A 93 -15.66 -6.33 19.44
C LEU A 93 -15.44 -7.57 18.56
N SER A 94 -14.21 -8.07 18.46
CA SER A 94 -13.87 -9.25 17.66
C SER A 94 -14.65 -10.47 18.15
N TYR A 95 -14.71 -10.70 19.47
CA TYR A 95 -15.49 -11.79 20.04
C TYR A 95 -16.97 -11.69 19.68
N SER A 96 -17.57 -10.51 19.86
CA SER A 96 -18.98 -10.25 19.51
C SER A 96 -19.27 -10.48 18.02
N LEU A 97 -18.39 -9.97 17.15
CA LEU A 97 -18.53 -10.16 15.70
C LEU A 97 -18.38 -11.61 15.29
N LYS A 98 -17.39 -12.34 15.83
CA LYS A 98 -17.21 -13.77 15.56
C LYS A 98 -18.45 -14.55 15.97
N ALA A 99 -18.99 -14.28 17.16
CA ALA A 99 -20.21 -14.93 17.66
C ALA A 99 -21.43 -14.63 16.77
N THR A 100 -21.58 -13.38 16.33
CA THR A 100 -22.71 -12.94 15.47
C THR A 100 -22.63 -13.52 14.07
N LEU A 101 -21.42 -13.57 13.49
CA LEU A 101 -21.19 -14.02 12.12
C LEU A 101 -20.97 -15.53 12.00
N GLY A 102 -20.70 -16.21 13.10
CA GLY A 102 -20.35 -17.63 13.09
C GLY A 102 -19.01 -17.91 12.38
N SER A 103 -18.10 -16.94 12.30
CA SER A 103 -16.89 -17.04 11.46
C SER A 103 -15.67 -16.38 12.07
N MET A 104 -14.49 -16.96 11.83
CA MET A 104 -13.18 -16.37 12.14
C MET A 104 -12.77 -15.24 11.17
N VAL A 105 -13.56 -15.03 10.12
CA VAL A 105 -13.35 -14.00 9.10
C VAL A 105 -14.28 -12.81 9.34
N LEU A 106 -13.70 -11.66 9.66
CA LEU A 106 -14.42 -10.44 9.97
C LEU A 106 -14.45 -9.49 8.76
N PRO A 107 -15.62 -9.02 8.32
CA PRO A 107 -15.71 -8.03 7.23
C PRO A 107 -15.21 -6.67 7.71
N LEU A 108 -14.28 -6.06 6.96
CA LEU A 108 -13.59 -4.83 7.35
C LEU A 108 -14.55 -3.67 7.70
N GLY A 109 -15.68 -3.56 7.01
CA GLY A 109 -16.68 -2.51 7.24
C GLY A 109 -17.44 -2.65 8.55
N SER A 110 -17.42 -3.83 9.19
CA SER A 110 -18.05 -4.03 10.51
C SER A 110 -17.13 -3.70 11.69
N LEU A 111 -15.86 -3.38 11.44
CA LEU A 111 -14.91 -3.03 12.50
C LEU A 111 -15.12 -1.58 12.94
N THR A 112 -15.92 -1.38 13.98
CA THR A 112 -16.14 -0.07 14.62
C THR A 112 -15.01 0.33 15.59
N ILE A 113 -14.14 -0.62 15.95
CA ILE A 113 -12.92 -0.42 16.72
C ILE A 113 -11.79 -1.13 15.96
N GLY A 114 -10.64 -0.48 15.81
CA GLY A 114 -9.54 -1.05 15.03
C GLY A 114 -8.16 -0.76 15.60
N LEU A 115 -7.30 -1.78 15.57
CA LEU A 115 -5.85 -1.64 15.81
C LEU A 115 -5.18 -0.96 14.60
N ALA A 116 -3.90 -0.60 14.76
CA ALA A 116 -3.11 0.04 13.71
C ALA A 116 -3.17 -0.72 12.37
N ARG A 117 -3.10 -2.06 12.40
CA ARG A 117 -3.21 -2.91 11.20
C ARG A 117 -4.55 -2.78 10.48
N HIS A 118 -5.66 -2.70 11.21
CA HIS A 118 -7.00 -2.58 10.64
C HIS A 118 -7.20 -1.19 10.04
N ARG A 119 -6.73 -0.15 10.74
CA ARG A 119 -6.76 1.23 10.25
C ARG A 119 -5.93 1.40 8.99
N ALA A 120 -4.71 0.86 8.97
CA ALA A 120 -3.87 0.87 7.79
C ALA A 120 -4.53 0.12 6.62
N LEU A 121 -5.19 -1.01 6.89
CA LEU A 121 -5.93 -1.76 5.89
C LEU A 121 -7.11 -0.97 5.33
N LEU A 122 -7.91 -0.32 6.18
CA LEU A 122 -9.04 0.51 5.75
C LEU A 122 -8.58 1.74 4.98
N PHE A 123 -7.54 2.43 5.47
CA PHE A 123 -6.93 3.54 4.76
C PHE A 123 -6.44 3.09 3.38
N LYS A 124 -5.70 1.98 3.29
CA LYS A 124 -5.26 1.42 2.00
C LYS A 124 -6.42 0.95 1.12
N GLY A 125 -7.48 0.40 1.70
CA GLY A 125 -8.64 -0.15 0.99
C GLY A 125 -9.57 0.93 0.43
N ALA A 126 -9.76 2.04 1.12
CA ALA A 126 -10.64 3.14 0.70
C ALA A 126 -9.97 4.11 -0.29
N LEU A 127 -8.64 4.26 -0.23
CA LEU A 127 -7.88 5.26 -0.98
C LEU A 127 -7.39 4.95 -2.41
N PRO A 128 -7.45 3.73 -2.99
CA PRO A 128 -6.79 3.45 -4.26
C PRO A 128 -7.27 4.31 -5.44
N LYS A 129 -8.48 4.88 -5.35
CA LYS A 129 -9.09 5.67 -6.43
C LYS A 129 -8.68 7.15 -6.45
N TYR A 130 -8.21 7.71 -5.33
CA TYR A 130 -8.11 9.18 -5.18
C TYR A 130 -6.68 9.72 -5.21
N ILE A 131 -5.70 8.91 -4.82
CA ILE A 131 -4.29 9.31 -4.79
C ILE A 131 -3.59 9.10 -6.14
N GLY A 132 -4.08 8.17 -6.97
CA GLY A 132 -3.49 7.84 -8.28
C GLY A 132 -3.47 9.00 -9.29
N SER A 133 -4.25 10.05 -9.04
CA SER A 133 -4.34 11.26 -9.88
C SER A 133 -3.39 12.38 -9.45
N ILE A 134 -2.74 12.28 -8.29
CA ILE A 134 -2.04 13.43 -7.67
C ILE A 134 -0.58 13.54 -8.08
N GLN A 135 0.11 12.47 -8.51
CA GLN A 135 1.50 12.62 -8.96
C GLN A 135 1.99 11.48 -9.87
N ARG A 136 1.55 11.45 -11.13
CA ARG A 136 2.43 11.01 -12.22
C ARG A 136 2.96 12.26 -12.92
N ARG A 137 3.85 13.02 -12.27
CA ARG A 137 4.63 14.02 -13.01
C ARG A 137 5.64 13.25 -13.88
N PRO A 138 5.63 13.39 -15.20
CA PRO A 138 6.77 12.97 -16.01
C PRO A 138 7.96 13.81 -15.55
N HIS A 139 9.04 13.15 -15.13
CA HIS A 139 10.28 13.83 -14.82
C HIS A 139 10.88 14.34 -16.14
N PRO A 140 11.10 15.66 -16.34
CA PRO A 140 11.73 16.15 -17.55
C PRO A 140 13.19 15.70 -17.54
N ARG A 141 13.56 14.83 -18.50
CA ARG A 141 14.96 14.53 -18.78
C ARG A 141 15.65 15.84 -19.13
N GLN A 142 16.62 16.23 -18.31
CA GLN A 142 17.51 17.35 -18.59
C GLN A 142 18.25 17.07 -19.90
N GLN A 143 17.86 17.76 -20.97
CA GLN A 143 18.65 17.87 -22.18
C GLN A 143 19.95 18.58 -21.77
N ARG A 144 21.02 17.82 -21.54
CA ARG A 144 22.35 18.34 -21.28
C ARG A 144 22.75 19.24 -22.45
N ARG A 145 22.76 20.55 -22.18
CA ARG A 145 23.21 21.61 -23.07
C ARG A 145 24.74 21.56 -23.11
N ASN A 146 25.32 20.85 -24.07
CA ASN A 146 26.76 20.92 -24.32
C ASN A 146 27.09 22.28 -24.96
N LYS A 147 27.75 23.13 -24.18
CA LYS A 147 28.52 24.27 -24.68
C LYS A 147 29.88 23.72 -25.09
N ASN A 148 30.15 23.64 -26.39
CA ASN A 148 31.52 23.68 -26.89
C ASN A 148 31.60 24.87 -27.85
N LEU A 149 32.28 25.91 -27.38
CA LEU A 149 32.94 26.86 -28.27
C LEU A 149 34.00 26.07 -29.04
N GLU A 150 33.99 26.20 -30.37
CA GLU A 150 35.12 26.64 -31.18
C GLU A 150 34.94 26.14 -32.64
N MET A 151 34.79 27.10 -33.55
CA MET A 151 35.11 26.98 -34.97
C MET A 151 35.66 28.37 -35.35
N PRO A 152 36.69 28.47 -36.21
CA PRO A 152 36.37 28.39 -37.62
C PRO A 152 37.47 27.81 -38.50
N LYS A 153 37.08 26.94 -39.44
CA LYS A 153 37.57 27.06 -40.81
C LYS A 153 36.40 26.88 -41.77
N MET A 154 36.23 27.91 -42.61
CA MET A 154 35.34 27.91 -43.77
C MET A 154 35.82 26.89 -44.79
N THR A 155 34.90 26.14 -45.39
CA THR A 155 34.73 26.07 -46.85
C THR A 155 33.46 25.28 -47.21
N ASN A 156 32.48 26.02 -47.72
CA ASN A 156 31.73 25.81 -48.96
C ASN A 156 31.02 24.47 -49.29
N LYS A 157 29.71 24.63 -49.53
CA LYS A 157 28.82 24.02 -50.54
C LYS A 157 28.04 22.74 -50.18
N SER A 158 26.72 22.99 -50.07
CA SER A 158 25.62 22.28 -50.76
C SER A 158 25.08 20.96 -50.20
N THR A 159 23.76 21.01 -49.98
CA THR A 159 22.75 19.96 -50.26
C THR A 159 22.48 18.88 -49.20
N THR A 160 21.26 18.98 -48.64
CA THR A 160 20.30 17.94 -48.22
C THR A 160 20.83 16.69 -47.52
N GLN A 161 20.53 16.55 -46.22
CA GLN A 161 20.74 15.31 -45.47
C GLN A 161 19.42 14.67 -45.03
N HIS A 162 19.19 13.49 -45.61
CA HIS A 162 18.33 12.42 -45.14
C HIS A 162 19.21 11.52 -44.26
N ILE A 163 18.85 11.30 -42.99
CA ILE A 163 19.59 10.38 -42.11
C ILE A 163 18.91 9.01 -42.15
N HIS A 164 19.67 8.01 -42.57
CA HIS A 164 19.33 6.61 -42.51
C HIS A 164 20.20 5.91 -41.47
N LYS A 165 19.51 5.05 -40.70
CA LYS A 165 19.90 3.66 -40.37
C LYS A 165 20.95 3.48 -39.27
N GLU A 166 20.53 2.88 -38.16
CA GLU A 166 20.65 1.42 -37.87
C GLU A 166 21.96 1.20 -37.10
N GLU A 167 22.13 0.28 -36.18
CA GLU A 167 21.28 -0.67 -35.45
C GLU A 167 22.28 -1.36 -34.50
N ILE A 168 21.89 -1.57 -33.24
CA ILE A 168 22.11 -2.71 -32.32
C ILE A 168 23.55 -3.36 -32.31
N VAL A 169 24.15 -3.70 -31.17
CA VAL A 169 24.05 -5.06 -30.60
C VAL A 169 24.98 -5.18 -29.37
N HIS A 170 24.41 -5.77 -28.31
CA HIS A 170 24.97 -6.57 -27.22
C HIS A 170 25.43 -6.00 -25.87
N VAL A 171 24.88 -6.70 -24.88
CA VAL A 171 25.02 -6.65 -23.42
C VAL A 171 25.96 -7.80 -23.03
N HIS A 172 26.90 -7.56 -22.09
CA HIS A 172 27.39 -8.61 -21.21
C HIS A 172 28.00 -8.06 -19.91
N GLU A 173 27.78 -8.81 -18.81
CA GLU A 173 28.61 -8.89 -17.59
C GLU A 173 28.57 -7.68 -16.61
N LEU A 174 28.42 -7.78 -15.27
CA LEU A 174 28.87 -8.76 -14.28
C LEU A 174 28.01 -8.79 -13.00
N LEU A 175 27.86 -10.00 -12.47
CA LEU A 175 27.47 -10.35 -11.10
C LEU A 175 28.47 -9.84 -10.04
N ARG A 176 28.00 -9.44 -8.84
CA ARG A 176 28.39 -10.04 -7.53
C ARG A 176 27.69 -9.38 -6.30
N PRO A 177 27.65 -10.10 -5.15
CA PRO A 177 26.55 -10.05 -4.17
C PRO A 177 26.73 -9.11 -2.96
N PHE A 178 25.60 -8.87 -2.29
CA PHE A 178 25.42 -8.11 -1.05
C PHE A 178 26.19 -8.71 0.15
N LYS A 179 26.97 -7.87 0.84
CA LYS A 179 27.72 -8.18 2.06
C LYS A 179 26.76 -8.24 3.27
N LYS A 180 26.82 -9.31 4.09
CA LYS A 180 26.09 -9.43 5.36
C LYS A 180 26.75 -8.61 6.47
N SER A 181 25.91 -8.10 7.38
CA SER A 181 26.25 -7.30 8.57
C SER A 181 26.85 -8.16 9.70
N PRO A 182 27.84 -7.65 10.47
CA PRO A 182 28.58 -8.43 11.46
C PRO A 182 27.97 -8.31 12.87
N LYS A 183 27.08 -9.24 13.28
CA LYS A 183 26.69 -9.43 14.71
C LYS A 183 26.24 -10.85 15.13
N GLU A 184 26.56 -11.91 14.40
CA GLU A 184 26.12 -13.28 14.76
C GLU A 184 27.21 -14.32 14.44
N GLU A 185 28.30 -14.37 15.20
CA GLU A 185 29.18 -15.55 15.20
C GLU A 185 30.10 -15.65 16.43
N ILE A 186 29.57 -15.87 17.64
CA ILE A 186 30.33 -16.56 18.71
C ILE A 186 29.36 -17.38 19.59
N LEU A 187 28.99 -18.58 19.15
CA LEU A 187 28.68 -19.69 20.07
C LEU A 187 28.78 -21.05 19.35
N GLN A 188 29.96 -21.44 18.87
CA GLN A 188 30.27 -22.84 18.55
C GLN A 188 31.75 -23.11 18.78
N ALA A 189 32.11 -23.43 20.02
CA ALA A 189 33.34 -24.17 20.35
C ALA A 189 33.17 -24.80 21.73
N ARG A 190 32.52 -25.97 21.78
CA ARG A 190 32.55 -26.88 22.93
C ARG A 190 32.59 -28.31 22.42
N ILE A 191 33.80 -28.83 22.23
CA ILE A 191 34.16 -30.24 22.35
C ILE A 191 35.49 -30.25 23.11
#